data_AF-A0A2M7WI67-F1
#
_entry.id   AF-A0A2M7WI67-F1
#
_cell.length_a   1.000
_cell.length_b   1.000
_cell.length_c   1.000
_cell.angle_alpha   90.00
_cell.angle_beta   90.00
_cell.angle_gamma   90.00
#
_symmetry.space_group_name_H-M   'P 1'
#
loop_
_entity.id
_entity.type
_entity.pdbx_description
1 polymer ?
#
loop_
_entity_poly.entity_id
_entity_poly.type
_entity_poly.pdbx_seq_one_letter_code
_entity_poly.pdbx_strand_id
1 'polypeptide(L)'
;MKKFRIRQQIISLSILFALLIASFIVARLILIPRSFGEYGHYRADAIDDITAQPINYAGSVACIECHDDIVELKANSNHKGLSCEICHGPAAKHIEAPDENLPSAPRERGFCPLCHGYDPSRPTGFPQIVTALHNPGTRCMSCHNPHNPILPHTPEDCSACHRGISNEKAVSPHSSLPCIKCHPASQEHMVNPRSASVQKPTGREFCGQCHSKDADSSRDIPRIDLKTHWERYLCWDCHYPHSPEAL
;
A
#
# COMPACT_ATOMS: atom_id res chain seq x y z
N MET A 1 67.75 28.30 -12.43
CA MET A 1 66.27 28.26 -12.38
C MET A 1 65.79 26.99 -13.08
N LYS A 2 65.38 25.95 -12.33
CA LYS A 2 64.89 24.69 -12.93
C LYS A 2 63.54 24.95 -13.61
N LYS A 3 63.47 24.86 -14.94
CA LYS A 3 62.20 24.90 -15.68
C LYS A 3 61.42 23.62 -15.34
N PHE A 4 60.38 23.73 -14.53
CA PHE A 4 59.43 22.66 -14.32
C PHE A 4 58.75 22.33 -15.66
N ARG A 5 59.10 21.18 -16.26
CA ARG A 5 58.40 20.65 -17.45
C ARG A 5 57.14 19.94 -16.96
N ILE A 6 56.00 20.59 -17.12
CA ILE A 6 54.69 20.00 -16.83
C ILE A 6 54.51 18.81 -17.78
N ARG A 7 54.09 17.65 -17.24
CA ARG A 7 53.83 16.46 -18.05
C ARG A 7 52.65 16.73 -18.99
N GLN A 8 52.75 16.31 -20.25
CA GLN A 8 51.69 16.46 -21.27
C GLN A 8 50.32 15.92 -20.79
N GLN A 9 50.33 14.86 -19.98
CA GLN A 9 49.15 14.27 -19.37
C GLN A 9 48.41 15.27 -18.46
N ILE A 10 49.15 16.08 -17.69
CA ILE A 10 48.58 17.11 -16.81
C ILE A 10 47.94 18.21 -17.66
N ILE A 11 48.57 18.63 -18.76
CA ILE A 11 48.00 19.65 -19.66
C ILE A 11 46.69 19.15 -20.29
N SER A 12 46.69 17.92 -20.81
CA SER A 12 45.52 17.32 -21.47
C SER A 12 44.35 17.15 -20.51
N LEU A 13 44.63 16.69 -19.29
CA LEU A 13 43.62 16.51 -18.25
C LEU A 13 43.06 17.85 -17.76
N SER A 14 43.92 18.87 -17.58
CA SER A 14 43.49 20.22 -17.19
C SER A 14 42.55 20.86 -18.22
N ILE A 15 42.82 20.68 -19.52
CA ILE A 15 41.94 21.18 -20.58
C ILE A 15 40.57 20.50 -20.52
N LEU A 16 40.55 19.16 -20.38
CA LEU A 16 39.29 18.42 -20.25
C LEU A 16 38.47 18.87 -19.04
N PHE A 17 39.10 19.01 -17.86
CA PHE A 17 38.40 19.52 -16.68
C PHE A 17 37.92 20.96 -16.87
N ALA A 18 38.72 21.83 -17.50
CA ALA A 18 38.30 23.20 -17.78
C ALA A 18 37.05 23.24 -18.68
N LEU A 19 37.01 22.40 -19.72
CA LEU A 19 35.83 22.28 -20.60
C LEU A 19 34.62 21.74 -19.85
N LEU A 20 34.79 20.70 -19.02
CA LEU A 20 33.70 20.15 -18.20
C LEU A 20 33.16 21.19 -17.20
N ILE A 21 34.04 21.90 -16.51
CA ILE A 21 33.66 22.95 -15.55
C ILE A 21 32.95 24.10 -16.27
N ALA A 22 33.49 24.55 -17.42
CA ALA A 22 32.86 25.61 -18.21
C ALA A 22 31.46 25.17 -18.69
N SER A 23 31.32 23.95 -19.20
CA SER A 23 30.04 23.38 -19.60
C SER A 23 29.06 23.31 -18.42
N PHE A 24 29.54 22.91 -17.24
CA PHE A 24 28.72 22.83 -16.03
C PHE A 24 28.24 24.21 -15.57
N ILE A 25 29.11 25.22 -15.60
CA ILE A 25 28.74 26.60 -15.25
C ILE A 25 27.67 27.13 -16.21
N VAL A 26 27.87 26.95 -17.51
CA VAL A 26 26.87 27.36 -18.52
C VAL A 26 25.54 26.63 -18.31
N ALA A 27 25.58 25.32 -18.06
CA ALA A 27 24.39 24.54 -17.75
C ALA A 27 23.66 25.07 -16.50
N ARG A 28 24.38 25.41 -15.43
CA ARG A 28 23.77 26.01 -14.23
C ARG A 28 23.15 27.38 -14.51
N LEU A 29 23.80 28.23 -15.30
CA LEU A 29 23.27 29.56 -15.64
C LEU A 29 21.98 29.51 -16.47
N ILE A 30 21.80 28.46 -17.28
CA ILE A 30 20.61 28.29 -18.12
C ILE A 30 19.50 27.54 -17.36
N LEU A 31 19.84 26.49 -16.61
CA LEU A 31 18.87 25.59 -16.01
C LEU A 31 18.39 26.03 -14.62
N ILE A 32 19.09 26.93 -13.94
CA ILE A 32 18.68 27.44 -12.63
C ILE A 32 17.86 28.72 -12.82
N PRO A 33 16.56 28.68 -12.51
CA PRO A 33 15.70 29.87 -12.55
C PRO A 33 16.25 30.98 -11.65
N ARG A 34 16.04 32.24 -12.05
CA ARG A 34 16.52 33.40 -11.27
C ARG A 34 15.94 33.44 -9.85
N SER A 35 14.71 32.98 -9.69
CA SER A 35 13.97 32.88 -8.43
C SER A 35 14.27 31.60 -7.63
N PHE A 36 15.20 30.76 -8.08
CA PHE A 36 15.58 29.55 -7.36
C PHE A 36 16.32 29.90 -6.06
N GLY A 37 15.88 29.35 -4.93
CA GLY A 37 16.56 29.55 -3.65
C GLY A 37 16.00 30.68 -2.79
N GLU A 38 15.06 31.49 -3.29
CA GLU A 38 14.56 32.67 -2.56
C GLU A 38 13.79 32.28 -1.29
N TYR A 39 12.93 31.26 -1.38
CA TYR A 39 12.11 30.76 -0.26
C TYR A 39 12.44 29.31 0.15
N GLY A 40 13.49 28.72 -0.40
CA GLY A 40 13.87 27.33 -0.19
C GLY A 40 14.43 26.67 -1.45
N HIS A 41 14.63 25.35 -1.42
CA HIS A 41 15.23 24.61 -2.54
C HIS A 41 14.26 24.35 -3.70
N TYR A 42 13.62 25.42 -4.20
CA TYR A 42 12.69 25.41 -5.32
C TYR A 42 12.66 26.79 -6.00
N ARG A 43 11.97 26.88 -7.14
CA ARG A 43 11.76 28.12 -7.90
C ARG A 43 10.64 28.93 -7.25
N ALA A 44 10.92 30.13 -6.71
CA ALA A 44 9.90 30.92 -6.02
C ALA A 44 8.71 31.32 -6.91
N ASP A 45 8.95 31.66 -8.19
CA ASP A 45 7.88 31.98 -9.16
C ASP A 45 6.89 30.80 -9.37
N ALA A 46 7.24 29.57 -8.96
CA ALA A 46 6.31 28.45 -9.03
C ALA A 46 5.09 28.64 -8.12
N ILE A 47 5.19 29.44 -7.05
CA ILE A 47 4.05 29.74 -6.18
C ILE A 47 3.01 30.54 -6.96
N ASP A 48 3.43 31.59 -7.65
CA ASP A 48 2.54 32.42 -8.47
C ASP A 48 1.97 31.62 -9.65
N ASP A 49 2.78 30.79 -10.29
CA ASP A 49 2.31 29.91 -11.37
C ASP A 49 1.23 28.93 -10.90
N ILE A 50 1.35 28.37 -9.70
CA ILE A 50 0.38 27.44 -9.13
C ILE A 50 -0.88 28.18 -8.68
N THR A 51 -0.75 29.35 -8.05
CA THR A 51 -1.90 30.15 -7.59
C THR A 51 -2.72 30.73 -8.76
N ALA A 52 -2.08 30.96 -9.91
CA ALA A 52 -2.77 31.38 -11.13
C ALA A 52 -3.56 30.27 -11.83
N GLN A 53 -3.42 29.00 -11.42
CA GLN A 53 -4.17 27.90 -12.02
C GLN A 53 -5.65 27.96 -11.63
N PRO A 54 -6.57 27.60 -12.56
CA PRO A 54 -7.98 27.53 -12.23
C PRO A 54 -8.25 26.44 -11.19
N ILE A 55 -9.02 26.80 -10.16
CA ILE A 55 -9.47 25.87 -9.13
C ILE A 55 -10.50 24.93 -9.73
N ASN A 56 -10.17 23.64 -9.80
CA ASN A 56 -11.09 22.60 -10.28
C ASN A 56 -11.64 21.75 -9.12
N TYR A 57 -10.87 21.61 -8.04
CA TYR A 57 -11.21 20.82 -6.86
C TYR A 57 -11.87 21.73 -5.81
N ALA A 58 -13.06 21.34 -5.36
CA ALA A 58 -13.80 22.04 -4.31
C ALA A 58 -13.11 21.91 -2.94
N GLY A 59 -12.41 20.79 -2.71
CA GLY A 59 -11.90 20.42 -1.40
C GLY A 59 -12.99 19.87 -0.47
N SER A 60 -12.60 18.98 0.44
CA SER A 60 -13.54 18.25 1.28
C SER A 60 -14.33 19.12 2.28
N VAL A 61 -13.78 20.27 2.68
CA VAL A 61 -14.43 21.18 3.64
C VAL A 61 -15.67 21.83 3.03
N ALA A 62 -15.61 22.23 1.76
CA ALA A 62 -16.73 22.87 1.07
C ALA A 62 -17.97 21.96 0.99
N CYS A 63 -17.77 20.63 0.95
CA CYS A 63 -18.88 19.68 0.92
C CYS A 63 -19.68 19.63 2.24
N ILE A 64 -19.03 19.94 3.38
CA ILE A 64 -19.62 19.78 4.72
C ILE A 64 -20.74 20.80 4.96
N GLU A 65 -20.63 21.98 4.35
CA GLU A 65 -21.58 23.07 4.55
C GLU A 65 -22.98 22.76 3.99
N CYS A 66 -23.10 21.82 3.04
CA CYS A 66 -24.37 21.47 2.39
C CYS A 66 -24.76 19.98 2.48
N HIS A 67 -23.84 19.08 2.82
CA HIS A 67 -24.07 17.62 2.88
C HIS A 67 -23.67 17.02 4.23
N ASP A 68 -24.12 17.64 5.32
CA ASP A 68 -23.77 17.27 6.69
C ASP A 68 -24.16 15.82 7.03
N ASP A 69 -25.34 15.38 6.62
CA ASP A 69 -25.86 14.02 6.82
C ASP A 69 -24.96 12.94 6.20
N ILE A 70 -24.56 13.14 4.94
CA ILE A 70 -23.68 12.21 4.22
C ILE A 70 -22.26 12.26 4.78
N VAL A 71 -21.79 13.44 5.19
CA VAL A 71 -20.48 13.61 5.82
C VAL A 71 -20.42 12.86 7.14
N GLU A 72 -21.44 12.98 8.00
CA GLU A 72 -21.52 12.27 9.27
C GLU A 72 -21.58 10.75 9.06
N LEU A 73 -22.42 10.30 8.12
CA LEU A 73 -22.52 8.89 7.76
C LEU A 73 -21.15 8.34 7.31
N LYS A 74 -20.46 9.05 6.42
CA LYS A 74 -19.14 8.65 5.92
C LYS A 74 -18.07 8.70 6.99
N ALA A 75 -18.08 9.69 7.88
CA ALA A 75 -17.11 9.84 8.96
C ALA A 75 -17.10 8.64 9.91
N ASN A 76 -18.26 8.00 10.08
CA ASN A 76 -18.43 6.80 10.90
C ASN A 76 -18.16 5.48 10.13
N SER A 77 -17.82 5.55 8.85
CA SER A 77 -17.66 4.39 7.98
C SER A 77 -16.19 3.98 7.74
N ASN A 78 -16.00 2.85 7.04
CA ASN A 78 -14.68 2.43 6.57
C ASN A 78 -14.08 3.33 5.47
N HIS A 79 -14.89 4.19 4.81
CA HIS A 79 -14.45 5.16 3.81
C HIS A 79 -14.18 6.56 4.39
N LYS A 80 -14.18 6.73 5.72
CA LYS A 80 -13.98 8.03 6.37
C LYS A 80 -12.75 8.80 5.90
N GLY A 81 -11.66 8.10 5.55
CA GLY A 81 -10.40 8.71 5.07
C GLY A 81 -10.37 9.13 3.59
N LEU A 82 -11.38 8.80 2.79
CA LEU A 82 -11.43 9.20 1.37
C LEU A 82 -11.98 10.63 1.22
N SER A 83 -11.44 11.47 0.32
CA SER A 83 -12.15 12.71 -0.06
C SER A 83 -13.39 12.37 -0.89
N CYS A 84 -14.42 13.21 -0.83
CA CYS A 84 -15.61 13.11 -1.68
C CYS A 84 -15.22 13.07 -3.17
N GLU A 85 -14.21 13.87 -3.51
CA GLU A 85 -13.71 14.06 -4.87
C GLU A 85 -13.00 12.81 -5.42
N ILE A 86 -12.58 11.88 -4.57
CA ILE A 86 -12.01 10.60 -5.01
C ILE A 86 -13.05 9.82 -5.81
N CYS A 87 -14.33 9.89 -5.44
CA CYS A 87 -15.41 9.21 -6.16
C CYS A 87 -16.16 10.19 -7.07
N HIS A 88 -16.43 11.40 -6.60
CA HIS A 88 -17.32 12.34 -7.26
C HIS A 88 -16.64 13.30 -8.25
N GLY A 89 -15.31 13.26 -8.30
CA GLY A 89 -14.51 14.19 -9.10
C GLY A 89 -14.39 15.57 -8.45
N PRO A 90 -13.77 16.53 -9.17
CA PRO A 90 -13.28 17.78 -8.57
C PRO A 90 -14.38 18.71 -8.02
N ALA A 91 -15.56 18.76 -8.66
CA ALA A 91 -16.75 19.44 -8.16
C ALA A 91 -16.65 20.96 -7.82
N ALA A 92 -15.60 21.71 -8.20
CA ALA A 92 -15.55 23.16 -7.91
C ALA A 92 -16.76 23.93 -8.50
N LYS A 93 -17.16 23.62 -9.73
CA LYS A 93 -18.36 24.22 -10.36
C LYS A 93 -19.67 23.90 -9.64
N HIS A 94 -19.72 22.78 -8.92
CA HIS A 94 -20.89 22.42 -8.11
C HIS A 94 -21.05 23.39 -6.94
N ILE A 95 -19.95 23.88 -6.36
CA ILE A 95 -20.01 24.88 -5.29
C ILE A 95 -20.53 26.22 -5.81
N GLU A 96 -20.14 26.62 -7.02
CA GLU A 96 -20.57 27.88 -7.63
C GLU A 96 -22.03 27.87 -8.07
N ALA A 97 -22.50 26.76 -8.64
CA ALA A 97 -23.87 26.59 -9.10
C ALA A 97 -24.37 25.14 -8.84
N PRO A 98 -24.84 24.85 -7.61
CA PRO A 98 -25.18 23.50 -7.16
C PRO A 98 -26.24 22.81 -8.01
N ASP A 99 -27.25 23.57 -8.46
CA ASP A 99 -28.38 23.05 -9.24
C ASP A 99 -28.02 22.84 -10.73
N GLU A 100 -26.95 23.47 -11.22
CA GLU A 100 -26.54 23.41 -12.62
C GLU A 100 -25.42 22.39 -12.86
N ASN A 101 -24.59 22.13 -11.84
CA ASN A 101 -23.40 21.29 -11.97
C ASN A 101 -23.42 20.18 -10.92
N LEU A 102 -23.99 19.03 -11.26
CA LEU A 102 -23.96 17.87 -10.37
C LEU A 102 -22.61 17.15 -10.45
N PRO A 103 -21.98 16.78 -9.32
CA PRO A 103 -20.78 15.96 -9.32
C PRO A 103 -21.05 14.61 -9.98
N SER A 104 -20.01 14.03 -10.59
CA SER A 104 -20.10 12.67 -11.11
C SER A 104 -20.42 11.71 -9.96
N ALA A 105 -21.13 10.63 -10.20
CA ALA A 105 -21.30 9.56 -9.23
C ALA A 105 -20.94 8.25 -9.94
N PRO A 106 -19.93 7.49 -9.45
CA PRO A 106 -19.49 6.27 -10.10
C PRO A 106 -20.54 5.17 -9.88
N ARG A 107 -21.55 5.15 -10.76
CA ARG A 107 -22.67 4.20 -10.69
C ARG A 107 -22.37 2.85 -11.31
N GLU A 108 -21.31 2.80 -12.11
CA GLU A 108 -20.87 1.61 -12.82
C GLU A 108 -19.90 0.77 -11.98
N ARG A 109 -19.82 -0.51 -12.32
CA ARG A 109 -19.05 -1.52 -11.57
C ARG A 109 -17.53 -1.33 -11.65
N GLY A 110 -17.04 -0.49 -12.57
CA GLY A 110 -15.61 -0.34 -12.86
C GLY A 110 -14.83 0.50 -11.84
N PHE A 111 -15.50 1.36 -11.05
CA PHE A 111 -14.80 2.33 -10.21
C PHE A 111 -14.30 1.74 -8.88
N CYS A 112 -15.17 1.03 -8.15
CA CYS A 112 -14.82 0.43 -6.86
C CYS A 112 -13.60 -0.52 -6.94
N PRO A 113 -13.45 -1.34 -8.01
CA PRO A 113 -12.29 -2.21 -8.18
C PRO A 113 -10.95 -1.50 -8.36
N LEU A 114 -10.91 -0.20 -8.65
CA LEU A 114 -9.65 0.55 -8.65
C LEU A 114 -8.97 0.50 -7.27
N CYS A 115 -9.76 0.36 -6.21
CA CYS A 115 -9.28 0.13 -4.86
C CYS A 115 -9.55 -1.31 -4.40
N HIS A 116 -10.75 -1.84 -4.61
CA HIS A 116 -11.14 -3.14 -4.07
C HIS A 116 -10.83 -4.34 -4.98
N GLY A 117 -10.21 -4.13 -6.14
CA GLY A 117 -9.70 -5.22 -6.96
C GLY A 117 -8.54 -5.91 -6.26
N TYR A 118 -8.46 -7.23 -6.41
CA TYR A 118 -7.34 -8.00 -5.87
C TYR A 118 -6.00 -7.55 -6.48
N ASP A 119 -5.07 -7.17 -5.62
CA ASP A 119 -3.71 -6.77 -5.91
C ASP A 119 -2.81 -7.26 -4.76
N PRO A 120 -1.84 -8.15 -5.02
CA PRO A 120 -0.98 -8.71 -3.99
C PRO A 120 -0.11 -7.66 -3.28
N SER A 121 0.09 -6.46 -3.86
CA SER A 121 0.83 -5.37 -3.23
C SER A 121 0.03 -4.64 -2.15
N ARG A 122 -1.30 -4.85 -2.07
CA ARG A 122 -2.14 -4.21 -1.05
C ARG A 122 -1.93 -4.84 0.32
N PRO A 123 -2.04 -4.04 1.40
CA PRO A 123 -1.90 -4.56 2.76
C PRO A 123 -2.85 -5.73 3.05
N THR A 124 -2.35 -6.72 3.78
CA THR A 124 -3.17 -7.82 4.29
C THR A 124 -4.30 -7.29 5.16
N GLY A 125 -5.50 -7.85 5.03
CA GLY A 125 -6.69 -7.35 5.72
C GLY A 125 -7.41 -6.19 5.03
N PHE A 126 -6.85 -5.62 3.96
CA PHE A 126 -7.59 -4.66 3.13
C PHE A 126 -8.68 -5.39 2.32
N PRO A 127 -9.95 -4.94 2.34
CA PRO A 127 -11.03 -5.63 1.63
C PRO A 127 -10.81 -5.66 0.12
N GLN A 128 -10.63 -6.86 -0.43
CA GLN A 128 -10.35 -7.08 -1.85
C GLN A 128 -11.23 -8.19 -2.41
N ILE A 129 -11.61 -8.03 -3.67
CA ILE A 129 -12.43 -8.98 -4.41
C ILE A 129 -11.78 -9.30 -5.76
N VAL A 130 -12.00 -10.53 -6.23
CA VAL A 130 -11.82 -10.86 -7.65
C VAL A 130 -13.13 -10.50 -8.34
N THR A 131 -13.12 -9.43 -9.12
CA THR A 131 -14.33 -8.86 -9.74
C THR A 131 -15.05 -9.84 -10.65
N ALA A 132 -14.34 -10.79 -11.26
CA ALA A 132 -14.91 -11.86 -12.09
C ALA A 132 -15.62 -12.96 -11.28
N LEU A 133 -15.39 -13.05 -9.97
CA LEU A 133 -15.96 -14.09 -9.10
C LEU A 133 -16.98 -13.51 -8.10
N HIS A 134 -16.86 -12.24 -7.73
CA HIS A 134 -17.73 -11.62 -6.74
C HIS A 134 -18.95 -10.96 -7.38
N ASN A 135 -20.04 -11.71 -7.55
CA ASN A 135 -21.30 -11.23 -8.15
C ASN A 135 -21.12 -10.57 -9.53
N PRO A 136 -20.75 -11.35 -10.57
CA PRO A 136 -20.49 -10.82 -11.92
C PRO A 136 -21.74 -10.13 -12.51
N GLY A 137 -21.54 -8.99 -13.19
CA GLY A 137 -22.63 -8.23 -13.81
C GLY A 137 -23.44 -7.34 -12.86
N THR A 138 -23.37 -7.58 -11.55
CA THR A 138 -24.10 -6.79 -10.54
C THR A 138 -23.30 -5.56 -10.09
N ARG A 139 -23.96 -4.39 -10.03
CA ARG A 139 -23.36 -3.14 -9.53
C ARG A 139 -23.03 -3.29 -8.04
N CYS A 140 -21.83 -2.84 -7.62
CA CYS A 140 -21.40 -2.94 -6.23
C CYS A 140 -22.40 -2.28 -5.26
N MET A 141 -23.01 -1.17 -5.69
CA MET A 141 -23.93 -0.39 -4.87
C MET A 141 -25.31 -1.01 -4.66
N SER A 142 -25.66 -2.08 -5.37
CA SER A 142 -26.91 -2.78 -5.08
C SER A 142 -26.86 -3.51 -3.73
N CYS A 143 -25.65 -3.80 -3.25
CA CYS A 143 -25.42 -4.51 -1.98
C CYS A 143 -24.64 -3.67 -0.97
N HIS A 144 -23.79 -2.74 -1.41
CA HIS A 144 -22.94 -1.91 -0.54
C HIS A 144 -23.26 -0.42 -0.67
N ASN A 145 -23.48 0.27 0.45
CA ASN A 145 -23.55 1.73 0.45
C ASN A 145 -22.13 2.33 0.39
N PRO A 146 -21.72 3.10 -0.64
CA PRO A 146 -20.37 3.68 -0.69
C PRO A 146 -20.06 4.70 0.41
N HIS A 147 -21.09 5.34 0.96
CA HIS A 147 -20.96 6.28 2.08
C HIS A 147 -20.98 5.56 3.43
N ASN A 148 -21.39 4.29 3.47
CA ASN A 148 -21.28 3.45 4.65
C ASN A 148 -21.04 1.98 4.25
N PRO A 149 -19.84 1.64 3.75
CA PRO A 149 -19.58 0.29 3.27
C PRO A 149 -19.46 -0.64 4.47
N ILE A 150 -20.54 -1.36 4.73
CA ILE A 150 -20.62 -2.45 5.68
C ILE A 150 -20.54 -3.76 4.89
N LEU A 151 -19.78 -4.72 5.41
CA LEU A 151 -19.85 -6.09 4.91
C LEU A 151 -21.20 -6.67 5.35
N PRO A 152 -22.06 -7.11 4.42
CA PRO A 152 -23.39 -7.61 4.78
C PRO A 152 -23.33 -8.83 5.70
N HIS A 153 -22.21 -9.58 5.66
CA HIS A 153 -21.92 -10.70 6.53
C HIS A 153 -20.47 -10.64 7.00
N THR A 154 -20.23 -11.07 8.24
CA THR A 154 -18.88 -11.32 8.73
C THR A 154 -18.22 -12.37 7.82
N PRO A 155 -16.99 -12.15 7.34
CA PRO A 155 -16.33 -13.15 6.51
C PRO A 155 -16.23 -14.49 7.25
N GLU A 156 -16.58 -15.58 6.57
CA GLU A 156 -16.53 -16.93 7.13
C GLU A 156 -15.15 -17.59 6.98
N ASP A 157 -14.31 -17.03 6.11
CA ASP A 157 -13.01 -17.59 5.75
C ASP A 157 -11.89 -16.55 5.83
N CYS A 158 -10.71 -16.98 6.30
CA CYS A 158 -9.54 -16.13 6.47
C CYS A 158 -9.08 -15.49 5.14
N SER A 159 -9.26 -16.17 4.01
CA SER A 159 -8.88 -15.71 2.67
C SER A 159 -9.71 -14.53 2.17
N ALA A 160 -10.83 -14.21 2.82
CA ALA A 160 -11.59 -13.00 2.50
C ALA A 160 -10.77 -11.72 2.76
N CYS A 161 -9.93 -11.74 3.81
CA CYS A 161 -9.09 -10.62 4.22
C CYS A 161 -7.60 -10.89 3.96
N HIS A 162 -7.17 -12.15 4.07
CA HIS A 162 -5.78 -12.58 3.96
C HIS A 162 -5.52 -13.38 2.68
N ARG A 163 -6.16 -12.99 1.57
CA ARG A 163 -6.09 -13.73 0.30
C ARG A 163 -4.67 -13.99 -0.19
N GLY A 164 -3.77 -13.00 -0.11
CA GLY A 164 -2.35 -13.19 -0.49
C GLY A 164 -1.69 -14.32 0.30
N ILE A 165 -1.81 -14.29 1.62
CA ILE A 165 -1.29 -15.34 2.52
C ILE A 165 -1.94 -16.70 2.22
N SER A 166 -3.25 -16.71 1.98
CA SER A 166 -3.99 -17.93 1.64
C SER A 166 -3.49 -18.55 0.33
N ASN A 167 -3.23 -17.73 -0.68
CA ASN A 167 -2.73 -18.18 -1.98
C ASN A 167 -1.31 -18.71 -1.88
N GLU A 168 -0.43 -18.05 -1.12
CA GLU A 168 0.94 -18.54 -0.87
C GLU A 168 0.89 -19.88 -0.13
N LYS A 169 0.13 -19.94 0.97
CA LYS A 169 0.00 -21.16 1.78
C LYS A 169 -0.57 -22.32 0.98
N ALA A 170 -1.46 -22.07 0.02
CA ALA A 170 -2.06 -23.11 -0.81
C ALA A 170 -1.03 -23.93 -1.60
N VAL A 171 0.16 -23.36 -1.87
CA VAL A 171 1.26 -24.05 -2.56
C VAL A 171 2.43 -24.39 -1.63
N SER A 172 2.28 -24.20 -0.31
CA SER A 172 3.30 -24.53 0.67
C SER A 172 3.15 -25.95 1.25
N PRO A 173 4.18 -26.49 1.91
CA PRO A 173 4.08 -27.75 2.65
C PRO A 173 3.03 -27.74 3.78
N HIS A 174 2.58 -26.55 4.22
CA HIS A 174 1.55 -26.39 5.25
C HIS A 174 0.14 -26.15 4.66
N SER A 175 -0.05 -26.36 3.36
CA SER A 175 -1.32 -26.14 2.66
C SER A 175 -2.52 -26.83 3.32
N SER A 176 -2.33 -28.04 3.86
CA SER A 176 -3.37 -28.84 4.52
C SER A 176 -3.74 -28.41 5.95
N LEU A 177 -2.91 -27.58 6.61
CA LEU A 177 -3.19 -27.13 7.98
C LEU A 177 -4.21 -25.98 7.98
N PRO A 178 -5.20 -25.94 8.90
CA PRO A 178 -6.07 -24.77 9.00
C PRO A 178 -5.29 -23.57 9.53
N CYS A 179 -5.63 -22.35 9.07
CA CYS A 179 -4.93 -21.11 9.48
C CYS A 179 -4.86 -20.95 11.00
N ILE A 180 -5.96 -21.29 11.69
CA ILE A 180 -6.08 -21.19 13.15
C ILE A 180 -5.17 -22.13 13.94
N LYS A 181 -4.56 -23.14 13.27
CA LYS A 181 -3.60 -24.03 13.92
C LYS A 181 -2.38 -23.25 14.42
N CYS A 182 -1.88 -22.32 13.60
CA CYS A 182 -0.72 -21.48 13.91
C CYS A 182 -1.12 -20.09 14.41
N HIS A 183 -2.28 -19.60 13.98
CA HIS A 183 -2.75 -18.25 14.28
C HIS A 183 -4.11 -18.32 15.00
N PRO A 184 -4.15 -18.55 16.32
CA PRO A 184 -5.40 -18.63 17.06
C PRO A 184 -6.19 -17.33 16.95
N ALA A 185 -7.21 -17.33 16.09
CA ALA A 185 -8.06 -16.18 15.83
C ALA A 185 -9.40 -16.36 16.54
N SER A 186 -9.84 -15.34 17.26
CA SER A 186 -11.18 -15.29 17.85
C SER A 186 -12.21 -14.83 16.82
N GLN A 187 -13.50 -15.06 17.09
CA GLN A 187 -14.57 -14.52 16.26
C GLN A 187 -14.53 -12.98 16.18
N GLU A 188 -14.07 -12.33 17.26
CA GLU A 188 -13.90 -10.88 17.32
C GLU A 188 -12.89 -10.38 16.27
N HIS A 189 -11.86 -11.16 15.93
CA HIS A 189 -10.92 -10.80 14.87
C HIS A 189 -11.62 -10.64 13.51
N MET A 190 -12.64 -11.45 13.24
CA MET A 190 -13.36 -11.42 11.97
C MET A 190 -14.26 -10.18 11.84
N VAL A 191 -14.65 -9.58 12.97
CA VAL A 191 -15.51 -8.39 13.03
C VAL A 191 -14.68 -7.11 13.18
N ASN A 192 -13.75 -7.12 14.14
CA ASN A 192 -12.92 -5.98 14.53
C ASN A 192 -11.42 -6.36 14.54
N PRO A 193 -10.81 -6.65 13.37
CA PRO A 193 -9.45 -7.19 13.27
C PRO A 193 -8.36 -6.28 13.86
N ARG A 194 -8.62 -4.96 13.90
CA ARG A 194 -7.70 -3.97 14.50
C ARG A 194 -7.69 -4.04 16.03
N SER A 195 -8.83 -4.35 16.65
CA SER A 195 -8.97 -4.43 18.11
C SER A 195 -8.60 -5.81 18.63
N ALA A 196 -8.93 -6.86 17.87
CA ALA A 196 -8.60 -8.25 18.18
C ALA A 196 -7.52 -8.77 17.21
N SER A 197 -6.27 -8.32 17.39
CA SER A 197 -5.16 -8.75 16.55
C SER A 197 -4.76 -10.21 16.84
N VAL A 198 -4.39 -10.94 15.79
CA VAL A 198 -3.90 -12.31 15.91
C VAL A 198 -2.38 -12.31 15.92
N GLN A 199 -1.81 -13.02 16.89
CA GLN A 199 -0.37 -13.14 17.03
C GLN A 199 0.16 -14.36 16.26
N LYS A 200 1.43 -14.27 15.87
CA LYS A 200 2.18 -15.44 15.40
C LYS A 200 2.69 -16.24 16.60
N PRO A 201 2.98 -17.55 16.44
CA PRO A 201 3.72 -18.30 17.45
C PRO A 201 4.98 -17.54 17.84
N THR A 202 5.34 -17.52 19.13
CA THR A 202 6.51 -16.79 19.65
C THR A 202 7.60 -17.71 20.21
N GLY A 203 7.34 -19.03 20.28
CA GLY A 203 8.29 -20.04 20.74
C GLY A 203 8.63 -21.08 19.68
N ARG A 204 9.83 -21.67 19.79
CA ARG A 204 10.33 -22.73 18.90
C ARG A 204 9.63 -24.07 19.17
N GLU A 205 9.09 -24.22 20.37
CA GLU A 205 8.35 -25.38 20.85
C GLU A 205 7.09 -25.60 20.02
N PHE A 206 6.45 -24.52 19.56
CA PHE A 206 5.23 -24.62 18.75
C PHE A 206 5.49 -25.37 17.44
N CYS A 207 6.49 -24.95 16.66
CA CYS A 207 6.91 -25.66 15.45
C CYS A 207 7.45 -27.06 15.79
N GLY A 208 8.12 -27.16 16.94
CA GLY A 208 8.64 -28.40 17.53
C GLY A 208 7.59 -29.50 17.73
N GLN A 209 6.31 -29.16 17.91
CA GLN A 209 5.23 -30.14 18.03
C GLN A 209 5.11 -31.05 16.80
N CYS A 210 5.56 -30.58 15.64
CA CYS A 210 5.57 -31.34 14.39
C CYS A 210 6.99 -31.56 13.83
N HIS A 211 7.95 -30.70 14.15
CA HIS A 211 9.29 -30.73 13.54
C HIS A 211 10.40 -31.20 14.48
N SER A 212 10.13 -31.46 15.76
CA SER A 212 11.17 -32.02 16.63
C SER A 212 11.49 -33.48 16.28
N LYS A 213 12.71 -33.94 16.58
CA LYS A 213 13.12 -35.34 16.45
C LYS A 213 12.11 -36.33 17.04
N ASP A 214 11.53 -35.98 18.18
CA ASP A 214 10.66 -36.87 18.95
C ASP A 214 9.16 -36.57 18.77
N ALA A 215 8.78 -35.69 17.83
CA ALA A 215 7.38 -35.33 17.63
C ALA A 215 6.56 -36.45 16.97
N ASP A 216 5.30 -36.58 17.38
CA ASP A 216 4.36 -37.64 16.93
C ASP A 216 3.67 -37.35 15.57
N SER A 217 4.17 -36.36 14.81
CA SER A 217 3.65 -36.06 13.48
C SER A 217 4.15 -37.08 12.43
N SER A 218 3.72 -36.99 11.17
CA SER A 218 4.20 -37.88 10.10
C SER A 218 5.73 -37.87 9.97
N ARG A 219 6.31 -39.02 9.62
CA ARG A 219 7.76 -39.14 9.36
C ARG A 219 8.21 -38.42 8.09
N ASP A 220 7.28 -38.12 7.18
CA ASP A 220 7.55 -37.37 5.95
C ASP A 220 7.77 -35.87 6.21
N ILE A 221 7.43 -35.40 7.43
CA ILE A 221 7.66 -34.01 7.84
C ILE A 221 9.13 -33.86 8.26
N PRO A 222 9.87 -32.87 7.73
CA PRO A 222 11.27 -32.64 8.09
C PRO A 222 11.47 -32.47 9.59
N ARG A 223 12.44 -33.21 10.17
CA ARG A 223 12.75 -33.18 11.60
C ARG A 223 14.07 -32.48 11.89
N ILE A 224 14.07 -31.71 12.97
CA ILE A 224 15.23 -30.98 13.47
C ILE A 224 15.43 -31.26 14.96
N ASP A 225 16.65 -31.04 15.41
CA ASP A 225 16.96 -30.97 16.83
C ASP A 225 16.79 -29.52 17.30
N LEU A 226 15.74 -29.26 18.08
CA LEU A 226 15.47 -27.92 18.60
C LEU A 226 16.62 -27.38 19.46
N LYS A 227 17.43 -28.25 20.07
CA LYS A 227 18.53 -27.80 20.92
C LYS A 227 19.73 -27.29 20.14
N THR A 228 19.91 -27.67 18.87
CA THR A 228 21.12 -27.33 18.11
C THR A 228 20.84 -26.58 16.81
N HIS A 229 19.60 -26.64 16.30
CA HIS A 229 19.23 -25.99 15.05
C HIS A 229 19.04 -24.47 15.25
N TRP A 230 20.11 -23.71 15.09
CA TRP A 230 20.11 -22.23 15.12
C TRP A 230 19.46 -21.64 16.38
N GLU A 231 19.98 -22.02 17.54
CA GLU A 231 19.44 -21.74 18.89
C GLU A 231 19.08 -20.27 19.19
N ARG A 232 19.72 -19.32 18.50
CA ARG A 232 19.53 -17.87 18.69
C ARG A 232 18.39 -17.27 17.89
N TYR A 233 17.84 -18.02 16.94
CA TYR A 233 16.81 -17.55 16.01
C TYR A 233 15.49 -18.29 16.23
N LEU A 234 14.40 -17.60 15.95
CA LEU A 234 13.07 -18.19 15.89
C LEU A 234 12.88 -18.81 14.52
N CYS A 235 12.00 -19.81 14.43
CA CYS A 235 11.82 -20.57 13.19
C CYS A 235 11.46 -19.64 12.01
N TRP A 236 10.62 -18.63 12.23
CA TRP A 236 10.21 -17.69 11.19
C TRP A 236 11.23 -16.62 10.80
N ASP A 237 12.40 -16.59 11.45
CA ASP A 237 13.47 -15.69 11.02
C ASP A 237 14.15 -16.21 9.74
N CYS A 238 14.06 -17.53 9.50
CA CYS A 238 14.62 -18.21 8.33
C CYS A 238 13.57 -18.93 7.49
N HIS A 239 12.48 -19.41 8.09
CA HIS A 239 11.43 -20.17 7.42
C HIS A 239 10.17 -19.32 7.26
N TYR A 240 9.53 -19.39 6.10
CA TYR A 240 8.27 -18.69 5.86
C TYR A 240 7.18 -19.74 5.66
N PRO A 241 6.42 -20.13 6.71
CA PRO A 241 5.52 -21.29 6.65
C PRO A 241 4.42 -21.20 5.58
N HIS A 242 4.08 -19.99 5.16
CA HIS A 242 3.14 -19.73 4.08
C HIS A 242 3.78 -19.83 2.70
N SER A 243 5.08 -19.63 2.58
CA SER A 243 5.75 -19.68 1.30
C SER A 243 6.13 -21.13 0.96
N PRO A 244 6.16 -21.50 -0.33
CA PRO A 244 6.93 -22.67 -0.73
C PRO A 244 8.39 -22.37 -0.37
N GLU A 245 8.94 -23.06 0.63
CA GLU A 245 10.36 -22.93 0.93
C GLU A 245 11.11 -23.25 -0.36
N ALA A 246 11.93 -22.31 -0.84
CA ALA A 246 12.83 -22.60 -1.93
C ALA A 246 13.75 -23.73 -1.45
N LEU A 247 13.69 -24.87 -2.13
CA LEU A 247 14.65 -25.97 -1.95
C LEU A 247 16.09 -25.45 -2.02
#